data_AF-A0A7X7PAJ5-F1
#
_entry.id   AF-A0A7X7PAJ5-F1
#
_cell.length_a   1.000
_cell.length_b   1.000
_cell.length_c   1.000
_cell.angle_alpha   90.00
_cell.angle_beta   90.00
_cell.angle_gamma   90.00
#
_symmetry.space_group_name_H-M   'P 1'
#
loop_
_entity.id
_entity.type
_entity.pdbx_description
1 polymer ?
#
loop_
_entity_poly.entity_id
_entity_poly.type
_entity_poly.pdbx_seq_one_letter_code
_entity_poly.pdbx_strand_id
1 'polypeptide(L)'
;MRQRIIVVRTDLQDDADRQALATDLEEQVTGDSAGKFSEFNPRAVRGDRTGMSYREHPGDGSEVQWTVLFDGRAQLSIGCQYVRGDWPLLQADCEDLIRSAKALPTG
;
A
#
# COMPACT_ATOMS: atom_id res chain seq x y z
N MET A 1 18.23 -12.51 4.42
CA MET A 1 17.06 -11.68 4.78
C MET A 1 16.27 -11.41 3.52
N ARG A 2 14.96 -11.64 3.53
CA ARG A 2 14.09 -11.40 2.36
C ARG A 2 13.31 -10.11 2.63
N GLN A 3 13.79 -9.02 2.04
CA GLN A 3 13.13 -7.72 2.06
C GLN A 3 12.90 -7.29 0.62
N ARG A 4 11.73 -6.75 0.33
CA ARG A 4 11.37 -6.28 -1.01
C ARG A 4 10.44 -5.10 -0.89
N ILE A 5 10.65 -4.09 -1.71
CA ILE A 5 9.65 -3.05 -1.93
C ILE A 5 9.12 -3.18 -3.35
N ILE A 6 7.80 -3.19 -3.48
CA ILE A 6 7.07 -3.32 -4.75
C ILE A 6 6.31 -2.02 -4.96
N VAL A 7 6.35 -1.49 -6.17
CA VAL A 7 5.51 -0.36 -6.57
C VAL A 7 4.69 -0.79 -7.77
N VAL A 8 3.38 -0.64 -7.66
CA VAL A 8 2.44 -0.84 -8.76
C VAL A 8 1.76 0.49 -9.03
N ARG A 9 1.80 0.91 -10.30
CA ARG A 9 1.08 2.09 -10.77
C ARG A 9 -0.16 1.62 -11.53
N THR A 10 -1.28 2.24 -11.22
CA THR A 10 -2.53 2.13 -11.97
C THR A 10 -2.96 3.53 -12.40
N ASP A 11 -3.29 3.72 -13.67
CA ASP A 11 -3.86 4.98 -14.15
C ASP A 11 -5.37 4.99 -13.91
N LEU A 12 -5.86 6.13 -13.44
CA LEU A 12 -7.25 6.40 -13.08
C LEU A 12 -7.86 7.35 -14.11
N GLN A 13 -9.11 7.12 -14.49
CA GLN A 13 -9.81 7.95 -15.46
C GLN A 13 -10.38 9.21 -14.78
N ASP A 14 -10.99 9.03 -13.61
CA ASP A 14 -11.65 10.10 -12.87
C ASP A 14 -11.63 9.91 -11.33
N ASP A 15 -12.33 10.78 -10.61
CA ASP A 15 -12.43 10.71 -9.16
C ASP A 15 -13.36 9.57 -8.67
N ALA A 16 -14.27 9.07 -9.51
CA ALA A 16 -15.12 7.93 -9.17
C ALA A 16 -14.28 6.66 -9.03
N ASP A 17 -13.28 6.47 -9.89
CA ASP A 17 -12.31 5.37 -9.78
C ASP A 17 -11.60 5.36 -8.42
N ARG A 18 -11.25 6.55 -7.88
CA ARG A 18 -10.60 6.65 -6.56
C ARG A 18 -11.52 6.23 -5.43
N GLN A 19 -12.79 6.66 -5.48
CA GLN A 19 -13.77 6.33 -4.46
C GLN A 19 -14.11 4.84 -4.50
N ALA A 20 -14.30 4.29 -5.70
CA ALA A 20 -14.50 2.86 -5.89
C ALA A 20 -13.34 2.05 -5.31
N LEU A 21 -12.08 2.43 -5.61
CA LEU A 21 -10.90 1.74 -5.05
C LEU A 21 -10.89 1.73 -3.51
N ALA A 22 -11.25 2.85 -2.87
CA ALA A 22 -11.26 2.91 -1.41
C ALA A 22 -12.30 1.96 -0.81
N THR A 23 -13.50 1.93 -1.39
CA THR A 23 -14.57 1.00 -1.01
C THR A 23 -14.15 -0.45 -1.25
N ASP A 24 -13.61 -0.76 -2.43
CA ASP A 24 -13.21 -2.11 -2.82
C ASP A 24 -12.11 -2.66 -1.89
N LEU A 25 -11.15 -1.82 -1.50
CA LEU A 25 -10.10 -2.21 -0.54
C LEU A 25 -10.67 -2.44 0.86
N GLU A 26 -11.57 -1.59 1.31
CA GLU A 26 -12.23 -1.77 2.60
C GLU A 26 -13.03 -3.07 2.64
N GLU A 27 -13.83 -3.34 1.61
CA GLU A 27 -14.62 -4.56 1.48
C GLU A 27 -13.71 -5.79 1.38
N GLN A 28 -12.61 -5.73 0.62
CA GLN A 28 -11.66 -6.82 0.51
C GLN A 28 -11.01 -7.15 1.86
N VAL A 29 -10.55 -6.14 2.61
CA VAL A 29 -9.85 -6.37 3.87
C VAL A 29 -10.83 -6.80 4.97
N THR A 30 -12.02 -6.20 5.03
CA THR A 30 -13.03 -6.53 6.05
C THR A 30 -13.77 -7.84 5.78
N GLY A 31 -13.94 -8.19 4.50
CA GLY A 31 -14.57 -9.44 4.07
C GLY A 31 -13.64 -10.66 4.09
N ASP A 32 -12.35 -10.47 4.37
CA ASP A 32 -11.38 -11.57 4.36
C ASP A 32 -11.49 -12.46 5.61
N SER A 33 -12.06 -13.65 5.41
CA SER A 33 -12.14 -14.68 6.45
C SER A 33 -10.88 -15.52 6.59
N ALA A 34 -9.95 -15.47 5.63
CA ALA A 34 -8.72 -16.26 5.65
C ALA A 34 -7.61 -15.62 6.49
N GLY A 35 -7.77 -14.37 6.94
CA GLY A 35 -6.75 -13.63 7.68
C GLY A 35 -5.52 -13.27 6.83
N LYS A 36 -5.69 -13.29 5.50
CA LYS A 36 -4.71 -12.81 4.53
C LYS A 36 -4.56 -11.29 4.60
N PHE A 37 -5.59 -10.55 4.93
CA PHE A 37 -5.57 -9.09 5.00
C PHE A 37 -5.95 -8.59 6.39
N SER A 38 -5.42 -7.43 6.77
CA SER A 38 -5.70 -6.84 8.08
C SER A 38 -5.42 -5.33 8.13
N GLU A 39 -5.97 -4.68 9.15
CA GLU A 39 -5.61 -3.32 9.57
C GLU A 39 -5.72 -2.27 8.46
N PHE A 40 -6.84 -2.33 7.73
CA PHE A 40 -7.20 -1.28 6.79
C PHE A 40 -7.34 0.06 7.54
N ASN A 41 -6.70 1.09 6.99
CA ASN A 41 -6.86 2.47 7.41
C ASN A 41 -7.01 3.34 6.16
N PRO A 42 -8.17 3.99 5.95
CA PRO A 42 -8.41 4.77 4.74
C PRO A 42 -7.67 6.12 4.71
N ARG A 43 -7.07 6.54 5.83
CA ARG A 43 -6.35 7.81 6.00
C ARG A 43 -5.10 7.65 6.85
N ALA A 44 -4.26 6.68 6.51
CA ALA A 44 -2.97 6.50 7.13
C ALA A 44 -1.97 7.59 6.69
N VAL A 45 -1.08 7.97 7.62
CA VAL A 45 0.07 8.82 7.32
C VAL A 45 1.34 7.97 7.39
N ARG A 46 2.11 7.96 6.30
CA ARG A 46 3.39 7.25 6.14
C ARG A 46 4.33 8.10 5.29
N GLY A 47 5.59 8.27 5.71
CA GLY A 47 6.55 9.10 4.97
C GLY A 47 6.02 10.49 4.62
N ASP A 48 5.32 11.15 5.56
CA ASP A 48 4.65 12.45 5.38
C ASP A 48 3.57 12.51 4.29
N ARG A 49 3.11 11.36 3.79
CA ARG A 49 2.05 11.24 2.79
C ARG A 49 0.79 10.65 3.43
N THR A 50 -0.35 11.25 3.12
CA THR A 50 -1.66 10.67 3.46
C THR A 50 -2.12 9.75 2.35
N GLY A 51 -2.51 8.53 2.70
CA GLY A 51 -3.04 7.52 1.79
C GLY A 51 -3.82 6.45 2.53
N MET A 52 -4.13 5.36 1.84
CA MET A 52 -4.72 4.18 2.46
C MET A 52 -3.60 3.21 2.85
N SER A 53 -3.78 2.45 3.92
CA SER A 53 -2.85 1.38 4.27
C SER A 53 -3.59 0.12 4.68
N TYR A 54 -2.96 -1.03 4.47
CA TYR A 54 -3.40 -2.32 4.99
C TYR A 54 -2.20 -3.27 5.04
N ARG A 55 -2.38 -4.42 5.70
CA ARG A 55 -1.38 -5.49 5.75
C ARG A 55 -1.85 -6.72 5.00
N GLU A 56 -0.93 -7.37 4.30
CA GLU A 56 -1.12 -8.67 3.68
C GLU A 56 -0.20 -9.71 4.35
N HIS A 57 -0.74 -10.92 4.58
CA HIS A 57 -0.09 -12.08 5.17
C HIS A 57 -0.10 -13.22 4.15
N PRO A 58 0.92 -13.35 3.29
CA PRO A 58 0.95 -14.36 2.22
C PRO A 58 0.99 -15.83 2.71
N GLY A 59 1.22 -16.06 4.00
CA GLY A 59 1.29 -17.39 4.61
C GLY A 59 2.67 -18.05 4.59
N ASP A 60 3.68 -17.41 3.99
CA ASP A 60 5.07 -17.88 3.93
C ASP A 60 5.96 -17.34 5.07
N GLY A 61 5.34 -16.77 6.11
CA GLY A 61 6.02 -16.11 7.23
C GLY A 61 6.46 -14.67 6.94
N SER A 62 6.21 -14.16 5.73
CA SER A 62 6.35 -12.73 5.42
C SER A 62 5.07 -11.95 5.72
N GLU A 63 5.23 -10.63 5.80
CA GLU A 63 4.17 -9.66 5.89
C GLU A 63 4.45 -8.55 4.87
N VAL A 64 3.41 -8.00 4.25
CA VAL A 64 3.51 -6.85 3.35
C VAL A 64 2.73 -5.70 3.98
N GLN A 65 3.41 -4.58 4.25
CA GLN A 65 2.74 -3.32 4.55
C GLN A 65 2.46 -2.58 3.25
N TRP A 66 1.20 -2.48 2.88
CA TRP A 66 0.73 -1.75 1.72
C TRP A 66 0.42 -0.30 2.10
N THR A 67 0.88 0.63 1.26
CA THR A 67 0.47 2.04 1.26
C THR A 67 -0.01 2.39 -0.15
N VAL A 68 -1.25 2.85 -0.27
CA VAL A 68 -1.85 3.28 -1.53
C VAL A 68 -1.95 4.80 -1.53
N LEU A 69 -1.26 5.44 -2.48
CA LEU A 69 -1.25 6.88 -2.67
C LEU A 69 -1.96 7.24 -3.97
N PHE A 70 -2.57 8.42 -3.98
CA PHE A 70 -2.99 9.06 -5.21
C PHE A 70 -2.02 10.21 -5.55
N ASP A 71 -1.59 10.28 -6.79
CA ASP A 71 -0.79 11.37 -7.35
C ASP A 71 -1.35 11.75 -8.72
N GLY A 72 -2.14 12.83 -8.75
CA GLY A 72 -2.93 13.17 -9.92
C GLY A 72 -3.82 12.00 -10.36
N ARG A 73 -3.76 11.62 -11.64
CA ARG A 73 -4.51 10.47 -12.19
C ARG A 73 -3.81 9.12 -11.98
N ALA A 74 -2.81 9.03 -11.12
CA ALA A 74 -2.18 7.75 -10.81
C ALA A 74 -2.53 7.30 -9.38
N GLN A 75 -2.86 6.03 -9.25
CA GLN A 75 -2.77 5.27 -8.01
C GLN A 75 -1.39 4.62 -7.94
N LEU A 76 -0.69 4.79 -6.83
CA LEU A 76 0.56 4.11 -6.51
C LEU A 76 0.33 3.17 -5.33
N SER A 77 0.35 1.86 -5.55
CA SER A 77 0.35 0.84 -4.49
C SER A 77 1.78 0.44 -4.17
N ILE A 78 2.24 0.78 -2.98
CA ILE A 78 3.59 0.52 -2.49
C ILE A 78 3.52 -0.58 -1.43
N GLY A 79 4.11 -1.74 -1.72
CA GLY A 79 4.12 -2.90 -0.82
C GLY A 79 5.52 -3.15 -0.27
N CYS A 80 5.70 -2.95 1.03
CA CYS A 80 6.95 -3.22 1.74
C CYS A 80 6.87 -4.59 2.40
N GLN A 81 7.53 -5.59 1.80
CA GLN A 81 7.54 -6.98 2.24
C GLN A 81 8.76 -7.27 3.10
N TYR A 82 8.53 -7.87 4.26
CA TYR A 82 9.54 -8.26 5.26
C TYR A 82 9.16 -9.57 5.95
N VAL A 83 10.10 -10.21 6.63
CA VAL A 83 9.82 -11.35 7.51
C VAL A 83 9.11 -10.85 8.76
N ARG A 84 8.04 -11.52 9.21
CA ARG A 84 7.29 -11.07 10.39
C ARG A 84 8.21 -10.85 11.60
N GLY A 85 8.14 -9.65 12.18
CA GLY A 85 9.02 -9.20 13.28
C GLY A 85 10.17 -8.29 12.84
N ASP A 86 10.54 -8.29 11.55
CA ASP A 86 11.68 -7.55 11.01
C ASP A 86 11.31 -6.17 10.44
N TRP A 87 10.10 -5.67 10.69
CA TRP A 87 9.67 -4.36 10.21
C TRP A 87 10.65 -3.22 10.51
N PRO A 88 11.23 -3.11 11.73
CA PRO A 88 12.16 -2.03 12.04
C PRO A 88 13.39 -1.96 11.12
N LEU A 89 13.73 -3.07 10.44
CA LEU A 89 14.85 -3.13 9.50
C LEU A 89 14.53 -2.57 8.11
N LEU A 90 13.25 -2.46 7.74
CA LEU A 90 12.80 -1.97 6.43
C LEU A 90 12.03 -0.64 6.53
N GLN A 91 11.59 -0.26 7.72
CA GLN A 91 10.68 0.86 7.93
C GLN A 91 11.20 2.17 7.31
N ALA A 92 12.45 2.54 7.59
CA ALA A 92 13.01 3.81 7.11
C ALA A 92 13.06 3.87 5.58
N ASP A 93 13.59 2.84 4.93
CA ASP A 93 13.66 2.76 3.46
C ASP A 93 12.27 2.77 2.82
N CYS A 94 11.30 2.10 3.45
CA CYS A 94 9.92 2.10 2.99
C CYS A 94 9.29 3.50 3.10
N GLU A 95 9.44 4.18 4.24
CA GLU A 95 8.91 5.52 4.45
C GLU A 95 9.57 6.56 3.51
N ASP A 96 10.87 6.45 3.25
CA ASP A 96 11.57 7.31 2.31
C ASP A 96 11.13 7.08 0.85
N LEU A 97 10.85 5.84 0.46
CA LEU A 97 10.24 5.56 -0.84
C LEU A 97 8.84 6.17 -0.92
N ILE A 98 7.99 5.98 0.08
CA ILE A 98 6.63 6.55 0.13
C ILE A 98 6.67 8.08 0.02
N ARG A 99 7.59 8.72 0.76
CA ARG A 99 7.81 10.18 0.74
C ARG A 99 8.17 10.68 -0.65
N SER A 100 9.08 9.98 -1.31
CA SER A 100 9.68 10.40 -2.59
C SER A 100 8.88 9.96 -3.83
N ALA A 101 7.99 8.96 -3.70
CA ALA A 101 7.25 8.40 -4.82
C ALA A 101 6.35 9.43 -5.50
N LYS A 102 6.53 9.58 -6.82
CA LYS A 102 5.73 10.43 -7.70
C LYS A 102 5.41 9.71 -8.99
N ALA A 103 4.20 9.92 -9.49
CA ALA A 103 3.81 9.46 -10.81
C ALA A 103 4.26 10.47 -11.86
N LEU A 104 4.96 9.99 -12.89
CA LEU A 104 5.26 10.80 -14.06
C LEU A 104 4.05 10.82 -14.99
N PRO A 105 3.78 11.94 -15.68
CA PRO A 105 2.72 11.99 -16.69
C PRO A 105 2.88 10.85 -17.70
N THR A 106 1.82 10.09 -17.94
CA THR A 106 1.70 9.24 -19.12
C THR A 106 1.23 10.13 -20.26
N GLY A 107 2.10 10.34 -21.25
CA GLY A 107 1.80 11.10 -22.47
C GLY A 107 0.94 10.32 -23.45
#